data_AF-A0AA47MGM9-F1
#
_entry.id   AF-A0AA47MGM9-F1
#
_cell.length_a   1.000
_cell.length_b   1.000
_cell.length_c   1.000
_cell.angle_alpha   90.00
_cell.angle_beta   90.00
_cell.angle_gamma   90.00
#
_symmetry.space_group_name_H-M   'P 1'
#
loop_
_entity.id
_entity.type
_entity.pdbx_description
1 polymer ?
#
loop_
_entity_poly.entity_id
_entity_poly.type
_entity_poly.pdbx_seq_one_letter_code
_entity_poly.pdbx_strand_id
1 'polypeptide(L)'
;MELSFVLFKAARRVTLKEEDMSVEKISTIFQVQSSNVHERDNAWNAGHYRGKKSSGRANRTPMRSGVTSQSLYLTGDSNVAVFPGQDGHFSSFDLRDRAHYEVHGVEAAAEVVNFAASGPPPTPSSSSQFRFSRSASSTCTSLPPRAQSLKYFTRTVSLGELNNGKLVNSRMVVVRFTELEASVPSIISKVKDALGSVEPLILTDSNGVEILDSEGTRDADDDGGLDSVFEKIEEVVLAAQGLSEVTTAIQGLSDLINRNKSTTLVLTEEQTMSVKAAFTCLVCKGFMQDPVFATCCQSLVGCRSCTTLWLQESSLCLKCRADDFSVNIHRVTGLAETVNVISQLAPEE
;
A
#
# COMPACT_ATOMS: atom_id res chain seq x y z
N MET A 1 22.03 25.18 17.23
CA MET A 1 20.89 25.89 16.62
C MET A 1 19.71 24.95 16.81
N GLU A 2 18.69 25.39 17.55
CA GLU A 2 17.56 24.54 17.91
C GLU A 2 16.62 24.44 16.70
N LEU A 3 16.35 23.22 16.23
CA LEU A 3 15.51 23.00 15.05
C LEU A 3 14.06 23.32 15.38
N SER A 4 13.39 24.03 14.48
CA SER A 4 11.97 24.38 14.64
C SER A 4 11.18 24.08 13.37
N PHE A 5 9.96 23.59 13.53
CA PHE A 5 9.11 23.11 12.44
C PHE A 5 7.73 23.71 12.58
N VAL A 6 7.12 24.14 11.47
CA VAL A 6 5.80 24.75 11.49
C VAL A 6 4.77 23.75 10.98
N LEU A 7 3.96 23.21 11.87
CA LEU A 7 2.91 22.26 11.54
C LEU A 7 1.57 22.98 11.38
N PHE A 8 0.77 22.55 10.41
CA PHE A 8 -0.58 23.08 10.22
C PHE A 8 -1.58 22.00 9.79
N LYS A 9 -2.85 22.25 10.09
CA LYS A 9 -4.00 21.50 9.57
C LYS A 9 -5.18 22.45 9.52
N ALA A 10 -5.78 22.63 8.34
CA ALA A 10 -6.80 23.66 8.10
C ALA A 10 -6.35 25.04 8.62
N ALA A 11 -7.15 25.71 9.46
CA ALA A 11 -6.84 27.04 10.01
C ALA A 11 -5.88 27.02 11.21
N ARG A 12 -5.47 25.84 11.72
CA ARG A 12 -4.64 25.71 12.93
C ARG A 12 -3.18 25.58 12.54
N ARG A 13 -2.29 26.38 13.16
CA ARG A 13 -0.85 26.42 12.88
C ARG A 13 -0.06 26.54 14.18
N VAL A 14 0.97 25.71 14.36
CA VAL A 14 1.80 25.65 15.56
C VAL A 14 3.26 25.44 15.16
N THR A 15 4.17 26.12 15.84
CA THR A 15 5.63 25.88 15.72
C THR A 15 6.06 24.92 16.81
N LEU A 16 6.66 23.79 16.44
CA LEU A 16 7.20 22.78 17.34
C LEU A 16 8.72 22.72 17.22
N LYS A 17 9.38 22.33 18.31
CA LYS A 17 10.81 22.02 18.33
C LYS A 17 11.03 20.51 18.12
N GLU A 18 12.27 20.10 17.87
CA GLU A 18 12.63 18.69 17.67
C GLU A 18 12.14 17.77 18.79
N GLU A 19 12.29 18.17 20.05
CA GLU A 19 11.83 17.41 21.22
C GLU A 19 10.31 17.24 21.28
N ASP A 20 9.56 18.06 20.54
CA ASP A 20 8.10 18.10 20.54
C ASP A 20 7.48 17.37 19.35
N MET A 21 8.30 16.78 18.48
CA MET A 21 7.90 16.07 17.26
C MET A 21 7.43 14.63 17.52
N SER A 22 6.65 14.40 18.59
CA SER A 22 6.05 13.10 18.89
C SER A 22 4.62 12.98 18.35
N VAL A 23 4.23 11.76 17.97
CA VAL A 23 2.88 11.45 17.50
C VAL A 23 1.85 11.81 18.56
N GLU A 24 2.08 11.52 19.84
CA GLU A 24 1.15 11.83 20.92
C GLU A 24 0.88 13.34 21.03
N LYS A 25 1.93 14.15 20.96
CA LYS A 25 1.84 15.61 21.10
C LYS A 25 1.15 16.22 19.88
N ILE A 26 1.54 15.80 18.68
CA ILE A 26 0.94 16.29 17.42
C ILE A 26 -0.53 15.85 17.33
N SER A 27 -0.85 14.60 17.71
CA SER A 27 -2.22 14.08 17.75
C SER A 27 -3.12 14.88 18.68
N THR A 28 -2.61 15.22 19.87
CA THR A 28 -3.32 16.04 20.85
C THR A 28 -3.57 17.46 20.30
N ILE A 29 -2.56 18.07 19.68
CA ILE A 29 -2.68 19.41 19.12
C ILE A 29 -3.71 19.42 17.99
N PHE A 30 -3.63 18.49 17.04
CA PHE A 30 -4.45 18.51 15.82
C PHE A 30 -5.70 17.63 15.85
N GLN A 31 -5.99 16.99 16.99
CA GLN A 31 -7.16 16.12 17.22
C GLN A 31 -7.29 15.00 16.20
N VAL A 32 -6.16 14.38 15.87
CA VAL A 32 -6.09 13.21 14.98
C VAL A 32 -5.82 11.95 15.80
N GLN A 33 -6.32 10.80 15.36
CA GLN A 33 -6.15 9.53 16.07
C GLN A 33 -4.68 9.06 16.03
N SER A 34 -4.17 8.68 17.20
CA SER A 34 -2.91 7.94 17.37
C SER A 34 -3.22 6.49 17.74
N SER A 35 -3.20 5.56 16.78
CA SER A 35 -3.26 4.13 17.11
C SER A 35 -1.88 3.65 17.57
N ASN A 36 -1.65 3.57 18.88
CA ASN A 36 -0.48 2.91 19.46
C ASN A 36 -0.72 1.40 19.54
N VAL A 37 0.13 0.61 18.88
CA VAL A 37 0.11 -0.85 18.93
C VAL A 37 0.47 -1.29 20.35
N HIS A 38 -0.49 -1.86 21.09
CA HIS A 38 -0.23 -2.72 22.24
C HIS A 38 -0.75 -4.12 21.89
N GLU A 39 0.19 -5.01 21.59
CA GLU A 39 -0.01 -6.44 21.39
C GLU A 39 -0.50 -7.05 22.73
N ARG A 40 -1.72 -7.62 22.75
CA ARG A 40 -2.11 -8.61 23.76
C ARG A 40 -2.53 -9.88 23.05
N ASP A 41 -1.83 -10.93 23.43
CA ASP A 41 -1.79 -12.25 22.83
C ASP A 41 -3.14 -12.98 22.79
N ASN A 42 -3.42 -13.60 21.64
CA ASN A 42 -4.42 -14.65 21.52
C ASN A 42 -3.87 -15.95 22.13
N ALA A 43 -4.31 -16.29 23.34
CA ALA A 43 -4.16 -17.62 23.89
C ALA A 43 -5.26 -18.54 23.33
N TRP A 44 -4.92 -19.45 22.41
CA TRP A 44 -5.68 -20.69 22.18
C TRP A 44 -4.73 -21.89 22.04
N ASN A 45 -5.14 -22.98 22.68
CA ASN A 45 -4.38 -24.16 23.09
C ASN A 45 -3.74 -24.98 21.96
N ALA A 46 -2.52 -25.48 22.21
CA ALA A 46 -2.09 -26.80 21.76
C ALA A 46 -1.25 -27.47 22.86
N GLY A 47 -1.75 -28.60 23.37
CA GLY A 47 -1.17 -29.35 24.47
C GLY A 47 0.11 -30.11 24.10
N HIS A 48 0.91 -30.34 25.14
CA HIS A 48 1.78 -31.50 25.39
C HIS A 48 2.43 -32.22 24.19
N TYR A 49 3.75 -32.07 24.03
CA TYR A 49 4.69 -33.18 24.27
C TYR A 49 6.09 -32.65 24.61
N ARG A 50 6.77 -33.42 25.45
CA ARG A 50 7.88 -33.05 26.33
C ARG A 50 9.20 -33.53 25.74
N GLY A 51 10.26 -32.70 25.76
CA GLY A 51 11.61 -33.22 26.03
C GLY A 51 12.79 -32.74 25.18
N LYS A 52 13.70 -32.06 25.89
CA LYS A 52 15.18 -32.04 25.81
C LYS A 52 15.89 -30.93 25.02
N LYS A 53 16.80 -30.31 25.80
CA LYS A 53 17.74 -29.23 25.51
C LYS A 53 18.82 -29.65 24.51
N SER A 54 19.19 -28.75 23.61
CA SER A 54 20.59 -28.51 23.26
C SER A 54 20.78 -27.11 22.66
N SER A 55 21.90 -26.53 23.04
CA SER A 55 22.45 -25.23 22.67
C SER A 55 22.63 -25.04 21.17
N GLY A 56 22.25 -23.87 20.65
CA GLY A 56 22.57 -23.46 19.28
C GLY A 56 22.18 -22.01 19.04
N ARG A 57 23.18 -21.12 19.06
CA ARG A 57 23.11 -19.69 18.74
C ARG A 57 22.61 -19.52 17.29
N ALA A 58 21.43 -18.92 17.11
CA ALA A 58 20.99 -18.40 15.82
C ALA A 58 20.27 -17.06 16.05
N ASN A 59 20.87 -15.98 15.56
CA ASN A 59 20.24 -14.67 15.41
C ASN A 59 18.93 -14.85 14.63
N ARG A 60 17.79 -14.66 15.30
CA ARG A 60 16.50 -14.40 14.65
C ARG A 60 16.10 -12.99 15.05
N THR A 61 16.33 -12.04 14.17
CA THR A 61 15.67 -10.74 14.16
C THR A 61 14.16 -10.99 14.00
N PRO A 62 13.30 -10.51 14.91
CA PRO A 62 11.86 -10.53 14.69
C PRO A 62 11.47 -9.53 13.60
N MET A 63 10.42 -9.92 12.87
CA MET A 63 9.92 -9.33 11.64
C MET A 63 9.39 -7.90 11.81
N ARG A 64 9.44 -7.18 10.67
CA ARG A 64 8.82 -5.89 10.37
C ARG A 64 7.44 -5.71 11.00
N SER A 65 7.29 -4.68 11.82
CA SER A 65 5.99 -4.14 12.23
C SER A 65 5.31 -3.49 11.02
N GLY A 66 4.06 -3.91 10.76
CA GLY A 66 3.23 -3.33 9.71
C GLY A 66 2.67 -1.98 10.15
N VAL A 67 2.80 -0.96 9.30
CA VAL A 67 2.11 0.32 9.44
C VAL A 67 0.77 0.19 8.71
N THR A 68 -0.34 0.33 9.42
CA THR A 68 -1.71 0.29 8.84
C THR A 68 -2.12 1.68 8.36
N SER A 69 -3.05 1.75 7.41
CA SER A 69 -3.60 2.98 6.78
C SER A 69 -4.38 3.91 7.74
N GLN A 70 -4.10 3.87 9.04
CA GLN A 70 -4.75 4.64 10.11
C GLN A 70 -3.75 5.58 10.84
N SER A 71 -2.53 5.73 10.33
CA SER A 71 -1.42 6.41 11.01
C SER A 71 -1.29 7.89 10.63
N LEU A 72 -1.03 8.75 11.62
CA LEU A 72 -0.64 10.15 11.46
C LEU A 72 0.64 10.28 10.60
N TYR A 73 0.64 11.19 9.63
CA TYR A 73 1.81 11.51 8.80
C TYR A 73 1.89 13.00 8.45
N LEU A 74 3.06 13.47 7.99
CA LEU A 74 3.31 14.86 7.62
C LEU A 74 3.60 14.98 6.12
N THR A 75 3.19 16.08 5.49
CA THR A 75 3.61 16.42 4.11
C THR A 75 4.17 17.84 4.05
N GLY A 76 5.41 17.99 3.54
CA GLY A 76 6.02 19.30 3.30
C GLY A 76 5.85 19.78 1.85
N ASP A 77 6.51 20.88 1.48
CA ASP A 77 6.41 21.55 0.17
C ASP A 77 6.71 20.65 -1.05
N SER A 78 7.49 19.58 -0.85
CA SER A 78 7.78 18.59 -1.91
C SER A 78 6.69 17.53 -2.08
N ASN A 79 5.58 17.61 -1.34
CA ASN A 79 4.49 16.63 -1.30
C ASN A 79 4.96 15.20 -1.00
N VAL A 80 6.02 15.07 -0.21
CA VAL A 80 6.54 13.78 0.26
C VAL A 80 5.95 13.52 1.64
N ALA A 81 5.31 12.35 1.80
CA ALA A 81 4.79 11.91 3.09
C ALA A 81 5.95 11.43 3.98
N VAL A 82 6.02 11.99 5.18
CA VAL A 82 6.94 11.61 6.26
C VAL A 82 6.13 10.89 7.33
N PHE A 83 6.58 9.71 7.72
CA PHE A 83 5.93 8.87 8.73
C PHE A 83 6.76 8.86 10.02
N PRO A 84 6.13 8.68 11.19
CA PRO A 84 6.85 8.55 12.44
C PRO A 84 7.65 7.24 12.47
N GLY A 85 8.75 7.26 13.22
CA GLY A 85 9.55 6.08 13.54
C GLY A 85 8.80 5.10 14.45
N GLN A 86 9.42 3.95 14.69
CA GLN A 86 8.87 2.91 15.59
C GLN A 86 8.78 3.36 17.05
N ASP A 87 9.51 4.42 17.39
CA ASP A 87 9.51 5.11 18.68
C ASP A 87 8.42 6.18 18.80
N GLY A 88 7.58 6.36 17.77
CA GLY A 88 6.51 7.35 17.76
C GLY A 88 6.97 8.79 17.52
N HIS A 89 8.20 9.00 17.06
CA HIS A 89 8.76 10.33 16.80
C HIS A 89 9.00 10.58 15.31
N PHE A 90 8.87 11.83 14.88
CA PHE A 90 9.31 12.22 13.54
C PHE A 90 10.80 12.55 13.55
N SER A 91 11.54 11.89 12.68
CA SER A 91 12.98 12.08 12.53
C SER A 91 13.26 13.48 11.96
N SER A 92 14.08 14.26 12.66
CA SER A 92 14.56 15.56 12.19
C SER A 92 15.42 15.46 10.93
N PHE A 93 16.00 14.29 10.62
CA PHE A 93 16.73 14.04 9.37
C PHE A 93 15.83 14.02 8.13
N ASP A 94 14.55 13.70 8.31
CA ASP A 94 13.55 13.68 7.23
C ASP A 94 12.84 15.04 7.10
N LEU A 95 13.16 15.98 7.99
CA LEU A 95 12.56 17.31 8.07
C LEU A 95 13.59 18.41 7.80
N ARG A 96 13.12 19.55 7.31
CA ARG A 96 13.95 20.73 7.05
C ARG A 96 13.66 21.77 8.12
N ASP A 97 14.71 22.38 8.65
CA ASP A 97 14.59 23.45 9.63
C ASP A 97 13.73 24.60 9.07
N ARG A 98 12.78 25.06 9.87
CA ARG A 98 11.82 26.15 9.59
C ARG A 98 10.87 25.91 8.42
N ALA A 99 10.78 24.68 7.91
CA ALA A 99 9.84 24.32 6.86
C ALA A 99 8.40 24.13 7.38
N HIS A 100 7.45 24.18 6.44
CA HIS A 100 6.03 24.03 6.71
C HIS A 100 5.57 22.60 6.40
N TYR A 101 4.82 22.00 7.33
CA TYR A 101 4.33 20.63 7.22
C TYR A 101 2.83 20.57 7.51
N GLU A 102 2.08 20.00 6.58
CA GLU A 102 0.67 19.69 6.79
C GLU A 102 0.53 18.36 7.55
N VAL A 103 -0.35 18.34 8.56
CA VAL A 103 -0.62 17.17 9.39
C VAL A 103 -1.82 16.39 8.86
N HIS A 104 -1.60 15.13 8.54
CA HIS A 104 -2.62 14.20 8.05
C HIS A 104 -2.88 13.09 9.05
N GLY A 105 -4.14 12.68 9.19
CA GLY A 105 -4.56 11.61 10.09
C GLY A 105 -6.08 11.52 10.18
N VAL A 106 -6.59 10.36 10.61
CA VAL A 106 -8.03 10.15 10.82
C VAL A 106 -8.48 11.08 11.95
N GLU A 107 -9.53 11.87 11.72
CA GLU A 107 -10.07 12.73 12.78
C GLU A 107 -10.63 11.85 13.89
N ALA A 108 -10.29 12.16 15.14
CA ALA A 108 -10.86 11.46 16.27
C ALA A 108 -12.36 11.80 16.33
N ALA A 109 -13.20 10.91 15.80
CA ALA A 109 -14.64 11.03 15.92
C ALA A 109 -15.01 11.10 17.42
N ALA A 110 -15.67 12.17 17.84
CA ALA A 110 -16.37 12.19 19.11
C ALA A 110 -17.36 11.02 19.11
N GLU A 111 -17.23 10.12 20.09
CA GLU A 111 -17.92 8.84 20.15
C GLU A 111 -19.43 8.97 19.88
N VAL A 112 -19.91 8.29 18.83
CA VAL A 112 -21.25 7.70 18.82
C VAL A 112 -21.12 6.28 18.27
N VAL A 113 -21.39 5.33 19.16
CA VAL A 113 -21.42 3.88 18.95
C VAL A 113 -22.40 3.54 17.83
N ASN A 114 -22.00 2.75 16.84
CA ASN A 114 -22.84 1.68 16.27
C ASN A 114 -22.05 0.70 15.38
N PHE A 115 -22.30 -0.57 15.64
CA PHE A 115 -21.78 -1.75 14.95
C PHE A 115 -22.30 -1.83 13.50
N ALA A 116 -21.42 -2.05 12.51
CA ALA A 116 -21.73 -2.85 11.32
C ALA A 116 -20.48 -3.26 10.53
N ALA A 117 -20.30 -4.58 10.39
CA ALA A 117 -19.70 -5.34 9.29
C ALA A 117 -18.31 -4.95 8.74
N SER A 118 -17.31 -5.72 9.18
CA SER A 118 -15.99 -5.88 8.57
C SER A 118 -16.03 -6.76 7.32
N GLY A 119 -15.65 -6.20 6.17
CA GLY A 119 -15.13 -6.95 5.02
C GLY A 119 -13.59 -6.99 5.05
N PRO A 120 -12.93 -8.00 4.44
CA PRO A 120 -11.48 -8.17 4.55
C PRO A 120 -10.71 -7.16 3.66
N PRO A 121 -9.54 -6.65 4.11
CA PRO A 121 -8.72 -5.70 3.34
C PRO A 121 -7.83 -6.40 2.29
N PRO A 122 -7.49 -5.71 1.18
CA PRO A 122 -6.63 -6.26 0.12
C PRO A 122 -5.14 -6.24 0.50
N THR A 123 -4.41 -7.26 0.08
CA THR A 123 -2.95 -7.40 0.25
C THR A 123 -2.18 -6.58 -0.81
N PRO A 124 -1.18 -5.76 -0.46
CA PRO A 124 -0.31 -5.11 -1.44
C PRO A 124 1.02 -5.86 -1.66
N SER A 125 1.34 -5.98 -2.94
CA SER A 125 2.57 -6.51 -3.54
C SER A 125 3.72 -5.49 -3.47
N SER A 126 4.94 -6.00 -3.68
CA SER A 126 6.23 -5.33 -3.50
C SER A 126 6.49 -4.07 -4.33
N SER A 127 7.19 -3.11 -3.70
CA SER A 127 8.07 -2.08 -4.27
C SER A 127 7.57 -1.27 -5.47
N SER A 128 7.21 0.00 -5.27
CA SER A 128 7.38 1.07 -6.26
C SER A 128 7.30 2.44 -5.60
N GLN A 129 8.32 3.27 -5.83
CA GLN A 129 8.29 4.70 -5.58
C GLN A 129 7.31 5.35 -6.58
N PHE A 130 6.39 6.19 -6.12
CA PHE A 130 5.52 6.97 -7.00
C PHE A 130 5.98 8.44 -7.05
N ARG A 131 6.15 8.96 -8.27
CA ARG A 131 6.32 10.39 -8.61
C ARG A 131 5.22 10.77 -9.59
N PHE A 132 4.57 11.91 -9.38
CA PHE A 132 3.66 12.50 -10.37
C PHE A 132 4.45 13.35 -11.37
N SER A 133 4.29 13.06 -12.67
CA SER A 133 4.87 13.85 -13.77
C SER A 133 3.78 14.72 -14.39
N ARG A 134 4.00 16.04 -14.52
CA ARG A 134 3.14 16.94 -15.31
C ARG A 134 3.69 17.03 -16.74
N SER A 135 2.85 16.80 -17.74
CA SER A 135 3.13 17.09 -19.14
C SER A 135 2.49 18.43 -19.55
N ALA A 136 3.16 19.12 -20.45
CA ALA A 136 2.91 20.50 -20.87
C ALA A 136 1.69 20.67 -21.80
N SER A 137 1.22 21.91 -21.80
CA SER A 137 0.02 22.52 -22.39
C SER A 137 -0.30 22.20 -23.85
N SER A 138 -1.59 22.28 -24.22
CA SER A 138 -2.06 22.58 -25.59
C SER A 138 -3.44 23.25 -25.55
N THR A 139 -3.62 24.18 -26.48
CA THR A 139 -4.57 25.30 -26.58
C THR A 139 -6.06 24.95 -26.63
N CYS A 140 -6.88 25.79 -25.98
CA CYS A 140 -8.34 25.78 -25.98
C CYS A 140 -8.93 26.76 -27.01
N THR A 141 -10.05 26.35 -27.64
CA THR A 141 -11.01 27.24 -28.30
C THR A 141 -12.16 27.53 -27.33
N SER A 142 -12.45 28.83 -27.19
CA SER A 142 -13.30 29.49 -26.20
C SER A 142 -14.82 29.27 -26.33
N LEU A 143 -15.51 29.18 -25.20
CA LEU A 143 -16.92 29.59 -25.00
C LEU A 143 -17.00 30.58 -23.82
N PRO A 144 -17.95 31.55 -23.81
CA PRO A 144 -17.88 32.71 -22.93
C PRO A 144 -18.43 32.44 -21.52
N PRO A 145 -17.88 33.05 -20.46
CA PRO A 145 -18.36 32.84 -19.10
C PRO A 145 -19.62 33.67 -18.82
N ARG A 146 -20.55 33.04 -18.11
CA ARG A 146 -21.82 33.59 -17.63
C ARG A 146 -21.55 34.61 -16.51
N ALA A 147 -22.09 35.83 -16.64
CA ALA A 147 -21.89 36.92 -15.69
C ALA A 147 -22.36 36.56 -14.26
N GLN A 148 -21.42 36.48 -13.32
CA GLN A 148 -21.70 36.31 -11.89
C GLN A 148 -21.87 37.69 -11.24
N SER A 149 -22.91 37.84 -10.42
CA SER A 149 -23.19 39.07 -9.64
C SER A 149 -22.08 39.31 -8.61
N LEU A 150 -21.23 40.31 -8.82
CA LEU A 150 -20.16 40.70 -7.90
C LEU A 150 -20.73 41.13 -6.54
N LYS A 151 -20.39 40.40 -5.47
CA LYS A 151 -20.73 40.78 -4.09
C LYS A 151 -19.71 41.80 -3.58
N TYR A 152 -20.21 42.92 -3.05
CA TYR A 152 -19.39 43.96 -2.44
C TYR A 152 -19.43 43.85 -0.92
N PHE A 153 -18.31 44.14 -0.27
CA PHE A 153 -18.21 44.31 1.17
C PHE A 153 -17.45 45.57 1.54
N THR A 154 -17.79 46.14 2.69
CA THR A 154 -17.18 47.38 3.18
C THR A 154 -16.26 47.07 4.36
N ARG A 155 -15.06 47.66 4.36
CA ARG A 155 -14.07 47.52 5.45
C ARG A 155 -13.52 48.86 5.87
N THR A 156 -13.30 49.00 7.17
CA THR A 156 -12.61 50.14 7.76
C THR A 156 -11.12 49.84 7.83
N VAL A 157 -10.30 50.67 7.20
CA VAL A 157 -8.84 50.56 7.16
C VAL A 157 -8.25 51.66 8.05
N SER A 158 -7.42 51.26 9.01
CA SER A 158 -6.69 52.17 9.89
C SER A 158 -5.39 52.61 9.24
N LEU A 159 -5.14 53.92 9.22
CA LEU A 159 -3.86 54.50 8.87
C LEU A 159 -3.05 54.73 10.12
N GLY A 160 -1.83 54.21 10.15
CA GLY A 160 -0.87 54.49 11.21
C GLY A 160 0.35 55.22 10.70
N GLU A 161 0.90 56.10 11.53
CA GLU A 161 2.19 56.74 11.33
C GLU A 161 3.23 56.06 12.22
N LEU A 162 4.46 55.91 11.71
CA LEU A 162 5.54 55.28 12.47
C LEU A 162 6.17 56.33 13.41
N ASN A 163 5.94 56.20 14.71
CA ASN A 163 6.57 57.06 15.73
C ASN A 163 7.43 56.19 16.66
N ASN A 164 8.75 56.45 16.70
CA ASN A 164 9.72 55.67 17.48
C ASN A 164 9.64 54.14 17.27
N GLY A 165 9.40 53.69 16.02
CA GLY A 165 9.30 52.27 15.67
C GLY A 165 7.98 51.59 16.08
N LYS A 166 7.01 52.35 16.62
CA LYS A 166 5.66 51.87 16.93
C LYS A 166 4.65 52.51 15.99
N LEU A 167 3.77 51.69 15.42
CA LEU A 167 2.67 52.17 14.60
C LEU A 167 1.62 52.86 15.50
N VAL A 168 1.41 54.16 15.30
CA VAL A 168 0.40 54.95 16.02
C VAL A 168 -0.72 55.28 15.04
N ASN A 169 -1.94 54.85 15.37
CA ASN A 169 -3.11 55.10 14.52
C ASN A 169 -3.39 56.62 14.44
N SER A 170 -3.42 57.13 13.21
CA SER A 170 -3.62 58.53 12.88
C SER A 170 -5.07 58.79 12.46
N ARG A 171 -5.60 58.00 11.51
CA ARG A 171 -6.98 58.15 10.98
C ARG A 171 -7.50 56.85 10.38
N MET A 172 -8.79 56.78 10.07
CA MET A 172 -9.40 55.62 9.42
C MET A 172 -10.12 56.01 8.12
N VAL A 173 -10.14 55.10 7.14
CA VAL A 173 -10.92 55.24 5.91
C VAL A 173 -11.82 54.02 5.72
N VAL A 174 -13.01 54.23 5.16
CA VAL A 174 -13.95 53.17 4.86
C VAL A 174 -13.91 52.92 3.36
N VAL A 175 -13.51 51.71 2.96
CA VAL A 175 -13.32 51.33 1.56
C VAL A 175 -14.21 50.14 1.22
N ARG A 176 -14.76 50.17 0.00
CA ARG A 176 -15.60 49.09 -0.54
C ARG A 176 -14.77 48.22 -1.49
N PHE A 177 -14.84 46.92 -1.29
CA PHE A 177 -14.13 45.90 -2.06
C PHE A 177 -15.12 44.88 -2.62
N THR A 178 -14.80 44.32 -3.77
CA THR A 178 -15.25 42.98 -4.18
C THR A 178 -14.25 41.95 -3.67
N GLU A 179 -14.64 40.67 -3.74
CA GLU A 179 -13.73 39.54 -3.46
C GLU A 179 -12.45 39.63 -4.30
N LEU A 180 -12.57 39.79 -5.63
CA LEU A 180 -11.45 39.95 -6.57
C LEU A 180 -10.54 41.17 -6.31
N GLU A 181 -10.99 42.15 -5.52
CA GLU A 181 -10.23 43.36 -5.20
C GLU A 181 -9.52 43.24 -3.84
N ALA A 182 -9.68 42.11 -3.13
CA ALA A 182 -9.14 41.87 -1.80
C ALA A 182 -7.66 41.45 -1.80
N SER A 183 -6.90 41.81 -2.84
CA SER A 183 -5.46 41.57 -2.91
C SER A 183 -4.65 42.74 -2.32
N VAL A 184 -3.42 42.46 -1.88
CA VAL A 184 -2.53 43.47 -1.28
C VAL A 184 -2.35 44.70 -2.19
N PRO A 185 -2.06 44.57 -3.49
CA PRO A 185 -1.91 45.74 -4.37
C PRO A 185 -3.21 46.52 -4.56
N SER A 186 -4.34 45.83 -4.68
CA SER A 186 -5.66 46.45 -4.89
C SER A 186 -6.14 47.20 -3.65
N ILE A 187 -5.93 46.63 -2.46
CA ILE A 187 -6.23 47.28 -1.18
C ILE A 187 -5.39 48.56 -1.04
N ILE A 188 -4.09 48.49 -1.29
CA ILE A 188 -3.19 49.66 -1.22
C ILE A 188 -3.65 50.74 -2.21
N SER A 189 -3.94 50.37 -3.47
CA SER A 189 -4.40 51.32 -4.49
C SER A 189 -5.68 52.03 -4.08
N LYS A 190 -6.70 51.28 -3.63
CA LYS A 190 -7.99 51.88 -3.24
C LYS A 190 -7.89 52.78 -2.02
N VAL A 191 -7.02 52.43 -1.07
CA VAL A 191 -6.77 53.27 0.10
C VAL A 191 -6.07 54.56 -0.33
N LYS A 192 -5.09 54.50 -1.25
CA LYS A 192 -4.46 55.72 -1.82
C LYS A 192 -5.48 56.61 -2.52
N ASP A 193 -6.35 56.04 -3.35
CA ASP A 193 -7.40 56.76 -4.04
C ASP A 193 -8.37 57.43 -3.05
N ALA A 194 -8.78 56.70 -2.01
CA ALA A 194 -9.66 57.24 -0.95
C ALA A 194 -9.01 58.36 -0.14
N LEU A 195 -7.68 58.39 -0.06
CA LEU A 195 -6.90 59.41 0.65
C LEU A 195 -6.49 60.58 -0.23
N GLY A 196 -6.59 60.46 -1.56
CA GLY A 196 -6.01 61.40 -2.51
C GLY A 196 -4.49 61.54 -2.36
N SER A 197 -3.80 60.50 -1.89
CA SER A 197 -2.36 60.52 -1.62
C SER A 197 -1.59 59.67 -2.62
N VAL A 198 -0.43 60.18 -3.05
CA VAL A 198 0.53 59.46 -3.90
C VAL A 198 1.63 58.76 -3.09
N GLU A 199 1.64 58.96 -1.77
CA GLU A 199 2.68 58.40 -0.90
C GLU A 199 2.64 56.86 -0.90
N PRO A 200 3.81 56.21 -0.77
CA PRO A 200 3.85 54.76 -0.61
C PRO A 200 3.21 54.36 0.72
N LEU A 201 2.32 53.36 0.67
CA LEU A 201 1.69 52.77 1.85
C LEU A 201 2.17 51.33 1.97
N ILE A 202 2.42 50.90 3.22
CA ILE A 202 2.73 49.51 3.57
C ILE A 202 1.49 48.96 4.26
N LEU A 203 0.97 47.84 3.76
CA LEU A 203 -0.15 47.15 4.38
C LEU A 203 0.38 46.25 5.50
N THR A 204 -0.13 46.40 6.71
CA THR A 204 0.27 45.59 7.86
C THR A 204 -0.91 44.87 8.49
N ASP A 205 -0.62 43.82 9.26
CA ASP A 205 -1.57 43.22 10.19
C ASP A 205 -1.81 44.14 11.41
N SER A 206 -2.65 43.68 12.35
CA SER A 206 -2.94 44.41 13.59
C SER A 206 -1.74 44.54 14.54
N ASN A 207 -0.69 43.74 14.34
CA ASN A 207 0.53 43.73 15.14
C ASN A 207 1.63 44.61 14.52
N GLY A 208 1.39 45.19 13.34
CA GLY A 208 2.36 46.00 12.62
C GLY A 208 3.33 45.19 11.75
N VAL A 209 3.04 43.92 11.47
CA VAL A 209 3.81 43.08 10.54
C VAL A 209 3.32 43.31 9.12
N GLU A 210 4.24 43.57 8.19
CA GLU A 210 3.93 43.77 6.77
C GLU A 210 3.28 42.53 6.14
N ILE A 211 2.19 42.74 5.41
CA ILE A 211 1.52 41.72 4.61
C ILE A 211 2.10 41.79 3.20
N LEU A 212 2.84 40.74 2.82
CA LEU A 212 3.48 40.67 1.50
C LEU A 212 2.52 40.20 0.41
N ASP A 213 2.73 40.72 -0.80
CA ASP A 213 2.08 40.26 -2.02
C ASP A 213 2.66 38.88 -2.43
N SER A 214 1.82 37.85 -2.39
CA SER A 214 2.17 36.45 -2.63
C SER A 214 1.01 35.72 -3.29
N GLU A 215 1.24 34.51 -3.80
CA GLU A 215 0.17 33.68 -4.40
C GLU A 215 -1.00 33.44 -3.45
N GLY A 216 -0.76 33.33 -2.14
CA GLY A 216 -1.83 33.19 -1.14
C GLY A 216 -2.59 34.49 -0.81
N THR A 217 -2.13 35.64 -1.29
CA THR A 217 -2.75 36.97 -1.07
C THR A 217 -3.23 37.63 -2.36
N ARG A 218 -3.15 36.90 -3.48
CA ARG A 218 -3.76 37.21 -4.78
C ARG A 218 -4.76 36.09 -5.01
N ASP A 219 -6.03 36.39 -5.20
CA ASP A 219 -6.99 35.35 -5.54
C ASP A 219 -6.44 34.53 -6.71
N ALA A 220 -6.24 33.22 -6.50
CA ALA A 220 -5.89 32.32 -7.57
C ALA A 220 -7.13 32.24 -8.47
N ASP A 221 -7.07 32.91 -9.63
CA ASP A 221 -7.93 32.61 -10.77
C ASP A 221 -7.70 31.15 -11.19
N ASP A 222 -8.27 30.20 -10.45
CA ASP A 222 -8.27 28.78 -10.82
C ASP A 222 -9.72 28.27 -10.89
N ASP A 223 -10.51 28.89 -11.77
CA ASP A 223 -11.80 28.33 -12.18
C ASP A 223 -11.62 27.02 -13.00
N GLY A 224 -10.41 26.74 -13.48
CA GLY A 224 -10.04 25.52 -14.21
C GLY A 224 -9.68 24.33 -13.32
N GLY A 225 -9.52 24.53 -12.01
CA GLY A 225 -9.12 23.48 -11.08
C GLY A 225 -10.20 22.41 -10.87
N LEU A 226 -11.46 22.82 -10.71
CA LEU A 226 -12.57 21.92 -10.39
C LEU A 226 -12.97 21.02 -11.56
N ASP A 227 -13.10 21.57 -12.77
CA ASP A 227 -13.46 20.77 -13.96
C ASP A 227 -12.37 19.73 -14.28
N SER A 228 -11.09 20.10 -14.12
CA SER A 228 -9.98 19.14 -14.27
C SER A 228 -9.98 18.02 -13.23
N VAL A 229 -10.56 18.26 -12.04
CA VAL A 229 -10.73 17.27 -10.99
C VAL A 229 -11.92 16.36 -11.30
N PHE A 230 -13.03 16.91 -11.84
CA PHE A 230 -14.17 16.10 -12.26
C PHE A 230 -13.83 15.13 -13.39
N GLU A 231 -13.08 15.57 -14.42
CA GLU A 231 -12.61 14.69 -15.50
C GLU A 231 -11.71 13.56 -14.97
N LYS A 232 -10.80 13.85 -14.03
CA LYS A 232 -9.95 12.84 -13.39
C LYS A 232 -10.74 11.87 -12.51
N ILE A 233 -11.78 12.34 -11.83
CA ILE A 233 -12.65 11.48 -11.03
C ILE A 233 -13.40 10.51 -11.96
N GLU A 234 -13.91 10.99 -13.09
CA GLU A 234 -14.61 10.15 -14.07
C GLU A 234 -13.67 9.07 -14.66
N GLU A 235 -12.43 9.43 -15.00
CA GLU A 235 -11.41 8.49 -15.46
C GLU A 235 -11.11 7.40 -14.41
N VAL A 236 -10.96 7.78 -13.14
CA VAL A 236 -10.72 6.83 -12.04
C VAL A 236 -11.93 5.93 -11.80
N VAL A 237 -13.15 6.46 -11.93
CA VAL A 237 -14.38 5.66 -11.79
C VAL A 237 -14.48 4.61 -12.89
N LEU A 238 -14.17 4.95 -14.14
CA LEU A 238 -14.16 4.01 -15.26
C LEU A 238 -13.09 2.92 -15.05
N ALA A 239 -11.89 3.28 -14.58
CA ALA A 239 -10.85 2.32 -14.26
C ALA A 239 -11.24 1.40 -13.07
N ALA A 240 -11.93 1.93 -12.07
CA ALA A 240 -12.38 1.17 -10.90
C ALA A 240 -13.48 0.16 -11.22
N GLN A 241 -14.33 0.43 -12.22
CA GLN A 241 -15.35 -0.52 -12.67
C GLN A 241 -14.71 -1.78 -13.30
N GLY A 242 -13.64 -1.62 -14.07
CA GLY A 242 -12.89 -2.77 -14.63
C GLY A 242 -12.25 -3.67 -13.55
N LEU A 243 -11.91 -3.13 -12.38
CA LEU A 243 -11.36 -3.92 -11.27
C LEU A 243 -12.38 -4.90 -10.66
N SER A 244 -13.67 -4.54 -10.65
CA SER A 244 -14.73 -5.45 -10.19
C SER A 244 -14.83 -6.67 -11.09
N GLU A 245 -14.82 -6.46 -12.41
CA GLU A 245 -14.85 -7.53 -13.40
C GLU A 245 -13.63 -8.45 -13.31
N VAL A 246 -12.44 -7.87 -13.12
CA VAL A 246 -11.19 -8.62 -12.89
C VAL A 246 -11.29 -9.45 -11.61
N THR A 247 -11.82 -8.88 -10.53
CA THR A 247 -12.00 -9.60 -9.26
C THR A 247 -12.97 -10.77 -9.42
N THR A 248 -14.08 -10.59 -10.13
CA THR A 248 -15.03 -11.67 -10.44
C THR A 248 -14.39 -12.77 -11.30
N ALA A 249 -13.59 -12.40 -12.30
CA ALA A 249 -12.87 -13.36 -13.12
C ALA A 249 -11.86 -14.18 -12.30
N ILE A 250 -11.08 -13.53 -11.43
CA ILE A 250 -10.14 -14.20 -10.52
C ILE A 250 -10.87 -15.13 -9.55
N GLN A 251 -12.02 -14.71 -9.01
CA GLN A 251 -12.84 -15.54 -8.15
C GLN A 251 -13.38 -16.77 -8.90
N GLY A 252 -13.89 -16.58 -10.12
CA GLY A 252 -14.35 -17.67 -10.98
C GLY A 252 -13.25 -18.66 -11.35
N LEU A 253 -12.03 -18.18 -11.59
CA LEU A 253 -10.85 -19.01 -11.81
C LEU A 253 -10.46 -19.77 -10.52
N SER A 254 -10.50 -19.12 -9.36
CA SER A 254 -10.27 -19.78 -8.07
C SER A 254 -11.29 -20.88 -7.79
N ASP A 255 -12.56 -20.64 -8.09
CA ASP A 255 -13.64 -21.63 -7.94
C ASP A 255 -13.51 -22.77 -8.95
N LEU A 256 -13.03 -22.51 -10.17
CA LEU A 256 -12.70 -23.55 -11.15
C LEU A 256 -11.53 -24.40 -10.68
N ILE A 257 -10.46 -23.78 -10.16
CA ILE A 257 -9.31 -24.49 -9.61
C ILE A 257 -9.74 -25.34 -8.40
N ASN A 258 -10.56 -24.80 -7.50
CA ASN A 258 -11.02 -25.54 -6.32
C ASN A 258 -11.98 -26.67 -6.69
N ARG A 259 -12.87 -26.48 -7.67
CA ARG A 259 -13.69 -27.57 -8.22
C ARG A 259 -12.83 -28.65 -8.88
N ASN A 260 -11.79 -28.26 -9.62
CA ASN A 260 -10.89 -29.21 -10.28
C ASN A 260 -9.93 -29.93 -9.34
N LYS A 261 -9.51 -29.32 -8.22
CA LYS A 261 -8.79 -30.01 -7.13
C LYS A 261 -9.60 -31.18 -6.57
N SER A 262 -10.93 -31.11 -6.63
CA SER A 262 -11.85 -32.16 -6.23
C SER A 262 -12.26 -33.12 -7.37
N THR A 263 -11.68 -32.99 -8.57
CA THR A 263 -11.71 -34.08 -9.56
C THR A 263 -10.71 -35.16 -9.14
N THR A 264 -10.85 -35.63 -7.91
CA THR A 264 -10.26 -36.88 -7.47
C THR A 264 -10.90 -37.93 -8.36
N LEU A 265 -10.13 -38.47 -9.31
CA LEU A 265 -10.51 -39.72 -9.97
C LEU A 265 -10.61 -40.75 -8.84
N VAL A 266 -11.82 -41.01 -8.37
CA VAL A 266 -12.07 -42.07 -7.40
C VAL A 266 -11.89 -43.36 -8.18
N LEU A 267 -10.67 -43.91 -8.13
CA LEU A 267 -10.41 -45.23 -8.63
C LEU A 267 -11.22 -46.22 -7.78
N THR A 268 -11.92 -47.13 -8.44
CA THR A 268 -12.48 -48.30 -7.74
C THR A 268 -11.36 -49.09 -7.07
N GLU A 269 -11.71 -49.94 -6.11
CA GLU A 269 -10.74 -50.82 -5.46
C GLU A 269 -9.98 -51.69 -6.48
N GLU A 270 -10.69 -52.24 -7.48
CA GLU A 270 -10.11 -53.00 -8.58
C GLU A 270 -9.13 -52.20 -9.43
N GLN A 271 -9.49 -50.96 -9.79
CA GLN A 271 -8.61 -50.08 -10.55
C GLN A 271 -7.37 -49.70 -9.74
N THR A 272 -7.53 -49.46 -8.44
CA THR A 272 -6.42 -49.16 -7.53
C THR A 272 -5.46 -50.35 -7.44
N MET A 273 -5.99 -51.58 -7.30
CA MET A 273 -5.19 -52.81 -7.32
C MET A 273 -4.47 -53.00 -8.65
N SER A 274 -5.15 -52.75 -9.78
CA SER A 274 -4.55 -52.85 -11.11
C SER A 274 -3.41 -51.86 -11.32
N VAL A 275 -3.58 -50.61 -10.87
CA VAL A 275 -2.52 -49.59 -10.92
C VAL A 275 -1.36 -49.99 -10.02
N LYS A 276 -1.62 -50.42 -8.77
CA LYS A 276 -0.57 -50.90 -7.87
C LYS A 276 0.26 -52.02 -8.52
N ALA A 277 -0.42 -53.06 -9.01
CA ALA A 277 0.24 -54.19 -9.65
C ALA A 277 1.13 -53.79 -10.84
N ALA A 278 0.75 -52.77 -11.60
CA ALA A 278 1.54 -52.28 -12.73
C ALA A 278 2.87 -51.60 -12.30
N PHE A 279 2.93 -51.05 -11.08
CA PHE A 279 4.11 -50.37 -10.53
C PHE A 279 4.83 -51.18 -9.44
N THR A 280 4.45 -52.45 -9.25
CA THR A 280 5.11 -53.37 -8.31
C THR A 280 6.26 -54.12 -8.97
N CYS A 281 7.43 -54.11 -8.34
CA CYS A 281 8.59 -54.85 -8.79
C CYS A 281 8.35 -56.36 -8.73
N LEU A 282 8.62 -57.08 -9.82
CA LEU A 282 8.45 -58.53 -9.86
C LEU A 282 9.40 -59.30 -8.94
N VAL A 283 10.52 -58.68 -8.54
CA VAL A 283 11.55 -59.28 -7.68
C VAL A 283 11.30 -58.95 -6.21
N CYS A 284 11.37 -57.69 -5.80
CA CYS A 284 11.23 -57.30 -4.39
C CYS A 284 9.78 -57.16 -3.91
N LYS A 285 8.81 -57.23 -4.81
CA LYS A 285 7.36 -57.06 -4.53
C LYS A 285 6.97 -55.69 -3.93
N GLY A 286 7.90 -54.76 -3.81
CA GLY A 286 7.63 -53.37 -3.46
C GLY A 286 7.40 -52.47 -4.68
N PHE A 287 7.06 -51.20 -4.44
CA PHE A 287 7.00 -50.18 -5.50
C PHE A 287 8.34 -50.04 -6.22
N MET A 288 8.30 -49.88 -7.55
CA MET A 288 9.51 -49.81 -8.35
C MET A 288 10.30 -48.52 -8.09
N GLN A 289 11.47 -48.67 -7.45
CA GLN A 289 12.48 -47.62 -7.40
C GLN A 289 13.35 -47.67 -8.66
N ASP A 290 13.43 -46.56 -9.41
CA ASP A 290 14.02 -46.51 -10.76
C ASP A 290 13.44 -47.62 -11.67
N PRO A 291 12.18 -47.47 -12.14
CA PRO A 291 11.49 -48.50 -12.90
C PRO A 291 12.19 -48.84 -14.22
N VAL A 292 12.19 -50.12 -14.56
CA VAL A 292 12.73 -50.67 -15.80
C VAL A 292 11.59 -51.21 -16.66
N PHE A 293 11.57 -50.80 -17.92
CA PHE A 293 10.68 -51.28 -18.97
C PHE A 293 11.36 -52.35 -19.82
N ALA A 294 10.63 -53.40 -20.18
CA ALA A 294 11.09 -54.46 -21.08
C ALA A 294 10.31 -54.41 -22.39
N THR A 295 11.01 -54.35 -23.53
CA THR A 295 10.35 -54.28 -24.85
C THR A 295 9.71 -55.60 -25.24
N CYS A 296 10.28 -56.74 -24.83
CA CYS A 296 9.80 -58.08 -25.18
C CYS A 296 8.37 -58.39 -24.65
N CYS A 297 7.93 -57.75 -23.56
CA CYS A 297 6.56 -57.86 -23.04
C CYS A 297 5.85 -56.52 -22.89
N GLN A 298 6.46 -55.45 -23.40
CA GLN A 298 5.95 -54.07 -23.33
C GLN A 298 5.46 -53.67 -21.94
N SER A 299 6.24 -53.99 -20.90
CA SER A 299 5.83 -53.82 -19.51
C SER A 299 6.94 -53.27 -18.64
N LEU A 300 6.57 -52.52 -17.61
CA LEU A 300 7.43 -52.34 -16.44
C LEU A 300 7.63 -53.70 -15.76
N VAL A 301 8.87 -54.01 -15.39
CA VAL A 301 9.24 -55.34 -14.86
C VAL A 301 9.87 -55.29 -13.47
N GLY A 302 10.50 -54.18 -13.07
CA GLY A 302 11.08 -54.08 -11.74
C GLY A 302 11.97 -52.87 -11.52
N CYS A 303 12.52 -52.79 -10.31
CA CYS A 303 13.54 -51.81 -9.93
C CYS A 303 14.84 -52.07 -10.70
N ARG A 304 15.58 -51.01 -11.02
CA ARG A 304 16.90 -51.12 -11.68
C ARG A 304 17.87 -52.03 -10.94
N SER A 305 17.95 -51.93 -9.62
CA SER A 305 18.84 -52.77 -8.80
C SER A 305 18.46 -54.24 -8.90
N CYS A 306 17.17 -54.55 -8.79
CA CYS A 306 16.63 -55.91 -8.90
C CYS A 306 16.88 -56.53 -10.29
N THR A 307 16.62 -55.78 -11.37
CA THR A 307 16.85 -56.29 -12.73
C THR A 307 18.32 -56.48 -13.02
N THR A 308 19.19 -55.61 -12.48
CA THR A 308 20.64 -55.74 -12.65
C THR A 308 21.17 -56.99 -11.96
N LEU A 309 20.69 -57.29 -10.75
CA LEU A 309 21.05 -58.52 -10.03
C LEU A 309 20.54 -59.76 -10.78
N TRP A 310 19.29 -59.74 -11.24
CA TRP A 310 18.71 -60.84 -12.00
C TRP A 310 19.51 -61.19 -13.25
N LEU A 311 19.97 -60.18 -13.99
CA LEU A 311 20.77 -60.35 -15.20
C LEU A 311 22.16 -60.96 -14.95
N GLN A 312 22.63 -61.05 -13.70
CA GLN A 312 23.85 -61.78 -13.37
C GLN A 312 23.66 -63.29 -13.40
N GLU A 313 22.44 -63.77 -13.13
CA GLU A 313 22.10 -65.19 -13.01
C GLU A 313 21.29 -65.72 -14.20
N SER A 314 20.54 -64.84 -14.87
CA SER A 314 19.61 -65.22 -15.93
C SER A 314 19.49 -64.14 -17.00
N SER A 315 19.55 -64.54 -18.27
CA SER A 315 19.25 -63.66 -19.41
C SER A 315 17.77 -63.61 -19.77
N LEU A 316 16.90 -64.30 -19.03
CA LEU A 316 15.48 -64.39 -19.34
C LEU A 316 14.69 -63.23 -18.74
N CYS A 317 13.65 -62.78 -19.44
CA CYS A 317 12.75 -61.74 -18.94
C CYS A 317 11.99 -62.17 -17.68
N LEU A 318 11.96 -61.30 -16.68
CA LEU A 318 11.25 -61.50 -15.40
C LEU A 318 9.75 -61.75 -15.56
N LYS A 319 9.14 -61.30 -16.67
CA LYS A 319 7.71 -61.41 -16.93
C LYS A 319 7.38 -62.50 -17.94
N CYS A 320 7.92 -62.41 -19.17
CA CYS A 320 7.57 -63.33 -20.27
C CYS A 320 8.63 -64.39 -20.57
N ARG A 321 9.79 -64.36 -19.90
CA ARG A 321 10.92 -65.26 -20.13
C ARG A 321 11.51 -65.28 -21.55
N ALA A 322 11.32 -64.23 -22.33
CA ALA A 322 12.10 -64.00 -23.55
C ALA A 322 13.60 -63.93 -23.24
N ASP A 323 14.44 -64.44 -24.14
CA ASP A 323 15.89 -64.64 -23.99
C ASP A 323 16.73 -63.43 -24.39
N ASP A 324 16.10 -62.42 -24.97
CA ASP A 324 16.69 -61.15 -25.40
C ASP A 324 16.60 -60.04 -24.33
N PHE A 325 16.24 -60.38 -23.09
CA PHE A 325 15.94 -59.41 -22.04
C PHE A 325 17.11 -58.45 -21.72
N SER A 326 18.35 -58.91 -21.79
CA SER A 326 19.54 -58.11 -21.45
C SER A 326 19.76 -56.92 -22.39
N VAL A 327 19.34 -57.02 -23.65
CA VAL A 327 19.47 -55.96 -24.66
C VAL A 327 18.21 -55.12 -24.82
N ASN A 328 17.08 -55.62 -24.31
CA ASN A 328 15.74 -55.09 -24.53
C ASN A 328 15.11 -54.48 -23.27
N ILE A 329 15.96 -53.98 -22.36
CA ILE A 329 15.54 -53.27 -21.15
C ILE A 329 15.93 -51.79 -21.19
N HIS A 330 15.02 -50.95 -20.72
CA HIS A 330 15.20 -49.50 -20.68
C HIS A 330 14.84 -48.97 -19.31
N ARG A 331 15.73 -48.18 -18.71
CA ARG A 331 15.41 -47.41 -17.52
C ARG A 331 14.41 -46.32 -17.90
N VAL A 332 13.33 -46.22 -17.14
CA VAL A 332 12.35 -45.15 -17.31
C VAL A 332 12.67 -44.02 -16.33
N THR A 333 12.86 -42.81 -16.86
CA THR A 333 13.07 -41.58 -16.07
C THR A 333 11.79 -40.73 -16.06
N GLY A 334 11.70 -39.77 -15.14
CA GLY A 334 10.56 -38.85 -15.05
C GLY A 334 9.30 -39.41 -14.38
N LEU A 335 9.26 -40.70 -14.01
CA LEU A 335 8.13 -41.31 -13.30
C LEU A 335 8.22 -41.22 -11.77
N ALA A 336 9.25 -40.59 -11.21
CA ALA A 336 9.48 -40.56 -9.76
C ALA A 336 8.30 -39.94 -8.99
N GLU A 337 7.76 -38.82 -9.49
CA GLU A 337 6.61 -38.15 -8.88
C GLU A 337 5.35 -39.01 -8.97
N THR A 338 5.11 -39.66 -10.12
CA THR A 338 3.97 -40.56 -10.32
C THR A 338 4.01 -41.76 -9.39
N VAL A 339 5.18 -42.40 -9.25
CA VAL A 339 5.36 -43.55 -8.33
C VAL A 339 5.12 -43.12 -6.88
N ASN A 340 5.57 -41.91 -6.49
CA ASN A 340 5.33 -41.37 -5.16
C ASN A 340 3.84 -41.14 -4.89
N VAL A 341 3.11 -40.53 -5.83
CA VAL A 341 1.66 -40.34 -5.70
C VAL A 341 0.93 -41.68 -5.61
N ILE A 342 1.29 -42.66 -6.43
CA ILE A 342 0.66 -44.00 -6.39
C ILE A 342 0.96 -44.72 -5.06
N SER A 343 2.14 -44.54 -4.49
CA SER A 343 2.48 -45.12 -3.18
C SER A 343 1.60 -44.56 -2.04
N GLN A 344 1.16 -43.31 -2.16
CA GLN A 344 0.27 -42.66 -1.18
C GLN A 344 -1.20 -43.06 -1.33
N LEU A 345 -1.59 -43.71 -2.43
CA LEU A 345 -2.95 -44.25 -2.63
C LEU A 345 -3.18 -45.57 -1.88
N ALA A 346 -2.17 -46.08 -1.15
CA ALA A 346 -2.31 -47.26 -0.32
C ALA A 346 -2.54 -46.86 1.15
N PRO A 347 -3.63 -47.34 1.80
CA PRO A 347 -3.59 -47.46 3.25
C PRO A 347 -2.45 -48.42 3.61
N GLU A 348 -1.62 -48.06 4.59
CA GLU A 348 -0.64 -49.00 5.15
C GLU A 348 -1.41 -50.20 5.71
N GLU A 349 -1.09 -51.41 5.23
CA GLU A 349 -1.51 -52.67 5.87
C GLU A 349 -0.59 -53.02 7.03
#